data_AF-A0A7J9N6J4-F1
#
_entry.id   AF-A0A7J9N6J4-F1
#
_cell.length_a   1.000
_cell.length_b   1.000
_cell.length_c   1.000
_cell.angle_alpha   90.00
_cell.angle_beta   90.00
_cell.angle_gamma   90.00
#
_symmetry.space_group_name_H-M   'P 1'
#
loop_
_entity.id
_entity.type
_entity.pdbx_description
1 polymer ?
#
loop_
_entity_poly.entity_id
_entity_poly.type
_entity_poly.pdbx_seq_one_letter_code
_entity_poly.pdbx_strand_id
1 'polypeptide(L)'
;AGSLQVLRLPYSKINDSIVEQAAPRLSTVTFLDLSYCPKIGAQAIEAIGKHCKILVTLCRNTYFLYSAGTDEPEDEANAIAATMPGLKHLELGSHNISTECVLNIIFSCPQLEHLDINGCFTVNRDFKFFKEKYPKLKIVGPDEEKEFKEIEKLNFTIIDQDLYDDDFFESMMEEIAMELAK
;
A
#
# COMPACT_ATOMS: atom_id res chain seq x y z
N ALA A 1 11.46 -26.82 -13.47
CA ALA A 1 11.54 -25.76 -12.43
C ALA A 1 10.11 -25.29 -12.18
N GLY A 2 9.65 -25.22 -10.92
CA GLY A 2 8.29 -24.77 -10.64
C GLY A 2 8.13 -23.29 -11.02
N SER A 3 7.03 -22.96 -11.70
CA SER A 3 6.67 -21.56 -11.96
C SER A 3 6.30 -20.90 -10.65
N LEU A 4 7.00 -19.82 -10.28
CA LEU A 4 6.71 -19.07 -9.07
C LEU A 4 5.36 -18.37 -9.22
N GLN A 5 4.39 -18.74 -8.38
CA GLN A 5 3.04 -18.15 -8.38
C GLN A 5 2.84 -17.17 -7.23
N VAL A 6 3.56 -17.37 -6.12
CA VAL A 6 3.45 -16.55 -4.91
C VAL A 6 4.83 -15.99 -4.59
N LEU A 7 4.95 -14.68 -4.50
CA LEU A 7 6.16 -13.99 -4.07
C LEU A 7 5.81 -13.01 -2.94
N ARG A 8 6.51 -13.13 -1.81
CA ARG A 8 6.38 -12.22 -0.67
C ARG A 8 7.75 -11.70 -0.29
N LEU A 9 7.90 -10.39 -0.26
CA LEU A 9 9.13 -9.69 0.09
C LEU A 9 8.84 -8.49 1.01
N PRO A 10 8.03 -8.63 2.08
CA PRO A 10 7.76 -7.50 2.96
C PRO A 10 9.03 -7.05 3.67
N TYR A 11 9.11 -5.76 4.02
CA TYR A 11 10.27 -5.14 4.70
C TYR A 11 11.60 -5.22 3.95
N SER A 12 11.55 -5.52 2.65
CA SER A 12 12.75 -5.70 1.84
C SER A 12 13.35 -4.35 1.42
N LYS A 13 14.68 -4.32 1.26
CA LYS A 13 15.43 -3.15 0.77
C LYS A 13 15.51 -3.08 -0.76
N ILE A 14 14.66 -3.84 -1.46
CA ILE A 14 14.53 -3.77 -2.92
C ILE A 14 14.06 -2.38 -3.35
N ASN A 15 14.49 -1.97 -4.53
CA ASN A 15 14.16 -0.69 -5.12
C ASN A 15 13.64 -0.86 -6.55
N ASP A 16 13.21 0.24 -7.16
CA ASP A 16 12.63 0.25 -8.51
C ASP A 16 13.53 -0.42 -9.54
N SER A 17 14.83 -0.11 -9.55
CA SER A 17 15.79 -0.70 -10.49
C SER A 17 15.87 -2.24 -10.39
N ILE A 18 15.81 -2.79 -9.17
CA ILE A 18 15.80 -4.23 -8.96
C ILE A 18 14.48 -4.83 -9.47
N VAL A 19 13.35 -4.19 -9.17
CA VAL A 19 12.03 -4.64 -9.59
C VAL A 19 11.91 -4.63 -11.11
N GLU A 20 12.31 -3.56 -11.79
CA GLU A 20 12.29 -3.44 -13.25
C GLU A 20 13.07 -4.57 -13.94
N GLN A 21 14.26 -4.91 -13.41
CA GLN A 21 15.09 -6.00 -13.94
C GLN A 21 14.46 -7.38 -13.71
N ALA A 22 13.77 -7.55 -12.57
CA ALA A 22 13.18 -8.82 -12.17
C ALA A 22 11.79 -9.07 -12.78
N ALA A 23 10.99 -8.03 -13.00
CA ALA A 23 9.58 -8.10 -13.39
C ALA A 23 9.31 -9.00 -14.62
N PRO A 24 10.13 -8.97 -15.70
CA PRO A 24 9.92 -9.86 -16.86
C PRO A 24 9.96 -11.36 -16.51
N ARG A 25 10.65 -11.74 -15.42
CA ARG A 25 10.79 -13.12 -14.94
C ARG A 25 9.67 -13.53 -13.99
N LEU A 26 8.83 -12.59 -13.56
CA LEU A 26 7.72 -12.78 -12.63
C LEU A 26 6.36 -12.93 -13.33
N SER A 27 6.35 -13.18 -14.64
CA SER A 27 5.13 -13.26 -15.46
C SER A 27 4.13 -14.36 -15.04
N THR A 28 4.55 -15.32 -14.20
CA THR A 28 3.69 -16.37 -13.66
C THR A 28 3.14 -16.07 -12.25
N VAL A 29 3.51 -14.93 -11.65
CA VAL A 29 3.10 -14.56 -10.30
C VAL A 29 1.63 -14.13 -10.30
N THR A 30 0.86 -14.73 -9.40
CA THR A 30 -0.55 -14.42 -9.14
C THR A 30 -0.75 -13.71 -7.81
N PHE A 31 0.19 -13.86 -6.86
CA PHE A 31 0.19 -13.19 -5.56
C PHE A 31 1.54 -12.52 -5.33
N LEU A 32 1.53 -11.20 -5.09
CA LEU A 32 2.72 -10.41 -4.82
C LEU A 32 2.51 -9.56 -3.56
N ASP A 33 3.44 -9.66 -2.61
CA ASP A 33 3.48 -8.83 -1.42
C ASP A 33 4.81 -8.08 -1.33
N LEU A 34 4.71 -6.75 -1.36
CA LEU A 34 5.80 -5.76 -1.30
C LEU A 34 5.56 -4.76 -0.17
N SER A 35 4.80 -5.16 0.85
CA SER A 35 4.47 -4.29 1.97
C SER A 35 5.73 -3.82 2.70
N TYR A 36 5.73 -2.56 3.14
CA TYR A 36 6.82 -1.96 3.91
C TYR A 36 8.18 -1.96 3.20
N CYS A 37 8.18 -1.90 1.86
CA CYS A 37 9.37 -1.65 1.05
C CYS A 37 9.48 -0.14 0.74
N PRO A 38 10.31 0.64 1.47
CA PRO A 38 10.30 2.11 1.36
C PRO A 38 10.97 2.63 0.08
N LYS A 39 11.73 1.79 -0.64
CA LYS A 39 12.44 2.17 -1.87
C LYS A 39 11.72 1.76 -3.15
N ILE A 40 10.49 1.28 -3.02
CA ILE A 40 9.60 0.98 -4.13
C ILE A 40 8.69 2.19 -4.34
N GLY A 41 8.63 2.68 -5.57
CA GLY A 41 7.73 3.74 -6.03
C GLY A 41 6.93 3.34 -7.27
N ALA A 42 6.36 4.33 -7.94
CA ALA A 42 5.45 4.14 -9.06
C ALA A 42 6.09 3.38 -10.24
N GLN A 43 7.41 3.55 -10.46
CA GLN A 43 8.14 2.88 -11.54
C GLN A 43 8.18 1.36 -11.36
N ALA A 44 8.48 0.88 -10.14
CA ALA A 44 8.40 -0.55 -9.81
C ALA A 44 7.00 -1.11 -10.02
N ILE A 45 6.00 -0.41 -9.50
CA ILE A 45 4.60 -0.83 -9.57
C ILE A 45 4.13 -0.91 -11.02
N GLU A 46 4.47 0.07 -11.85
CA GLU A 46 4.16 0.06 -13.27
C GLU A 46 4.86 -1.11 -14.00
N ALA A 47 6.14 -1.37 -13.69
CA ALA A 47 6.88 -2.49 -14.27
C ALA A 47 6.25 -3.84 -13.90
N ILE A 48 5.86 -4.03 -12.63
CA ILE A 48 5.12 -5.21 -12.19
C ILE A 48 3.84 -5.37 -12.99
N GLY A 49 3.02 -4.31 -13.11
CA GLY A 49 1.75 -4.40 -13.82
C GLY A 49 1.92 -4.62 -15.33
N LYS A 50 3.01 -4.13 -15.93
CA LYS A 50 3.36 -4.39 -17.34
C LYS A 50 3.75 -5.84 -17.59
N HIS A 51 4.40 -6.52 -16.65
CA HIS A 51 4.94 -7.89 -16.86
C HIS A 51 4.13 -9.01 -16.18
N CYS A 52 3.51 -8.74 -15.04
CA CYS A 52 2.76 -9.71 -14.23
C CYS A 52 1.27 -9.67 -14.58
N LYS A 53 0.92 -9.98 -15.84
CA LYS A 53 -0.45 -9.82 -16.37
C LYS A 53 -1.50 -10.73 -15.76
N ILE A 54 -1.09 -11.77 -15.04
CA ILE A 54 -1.99 -12.69 -14.32
C ILE A 54 -2.01 -12.42 -12.81
N LEU A 55 -1.50 -11.27 -12.37
CA LEU A 55 -1.51 -10.89 -10.96
C LEU A 55 -2.95 -10.72 -10.48
N VAL A 56 -3.30 -11.45 -9.41
CA VAL A 56 -4.63 -11.47 -8.80
C VAL A 56 -4.64 -10.69 -7.49
N THR A 57 -3.54 -10.79 -6.73
CA THR A 57 -3.39 -10.17 -5.42
C THR A 57 -2.11 -9.34 -5.37
N LEU A 58 -2.24 -8.08 -4.98
CA LEU A 58 -1.13 -7.19 -4.66
C LEU A 58 -1.30 -6.68 -3.23
N CYS A 59 -0.30 -6.94 -2.39
CA CYS A 59 -0.17 -6.30 -1.08
C CYS A 59 0.93 -5.25 -1.16
N ARG A 60 0.56 -3.97 -1.02
CA ARG A 60 1.45 -2.82 -1.04
C ARG A 60 1.04 -1.90 0.10
N ASN A 61 1.30 -2.32 1.34
CA ASN A 61 1.11 -1.46 2.52
C ASN A 61 2.38 -0.63 2.79
N THR A 62 2.26 0.54 3.39
CA THR A 62 3.40 1.41 3.76
C THR A 62 3.24 1.97 5.17
N TYR A 63 4.12 2.89 5.60
CA TYR A 63 3.86 3.73 6.76
C TYR A 63 3.43 5.12 6.30
N PHE A 64 2.38 5.67 6.90
CA PHE A 64 1.79 6.96 6.51
C PHE A 64 2.84 8.06 6.36
N LEU A 65 3.82 8.10 7.27
CA LEU A 65 4.86 9.12 7.30
C LEU A 65 5.83 9.05 6.11
N TYR A 66 6.07 7.87 5.50
CA TYR A 66 6.85 7.77 4.25
C TYR A 66 6.09 8.25 3.03
N SER A 67 4.77 8.33 3.12
CA SER A 67 3.90 8.80 2.04
C SER A 67 3.48 10.27 2.20
N ALA A 68 3.82 10.89 3.33
CA ALA A 68 3.42 12.25 3.65
C ALA A 68 4.31 13.27 2.92
N GLY A 69 3.68 14.23 2.23
CA GLY A 69 4.40 15.35 1.59
C GLY A 69 4.97 15.08 0.19
N THR A 70 4.64 13.94 -0.42
CA THR A 70 5.06 13.58 -1.79
C THR A 70 3.87 13.14 -2.64
N ASP A 71 3.92 13.36 -3.96
CA ASP A 71 2.90 12.87 -4.90
C ASP A 71 3.09 11.39 -5.30
N GLU A 72 4.23 10.79 -4.93
CA GLU A 72 4.61 9.40 -5.23
C GLU A 72 3.51 8.35 -4.91
N PRO A 73 2.77 8.42 -3.78
CA PRO A 73 1.71 7.47 -3.48
C PRO A 73 0.53 7.52 -4.46
N GLU A 74 0.20 8.71 -4.97
CA GLU A 74 -0.84 8.86 -5.99
C GLU A 74 -0.36 8.33 -7.34
N ASP A 75 0.91 8.54 -7.68
CA ASP A 75 1.53 7.96 -8.87
C ASP A 75 1.56 6.42 -8.80
N GLU A 76 1.85 5.83 -7.64
CA GLU A 76 1.74 4.38 -7.41
C GLU A 76 0.30 3.89 -7.65
N ALA A 77 -0.70 4.56 -7.06
CA ALA A 77 -2.11 4.22 -7.24
C ALA A 77 -2.55 4.31 -8.71
N ASN A 78 -2.10 5.34 -9.42
CA ASN A 78 -2.37 5.53 -10.85
C ASN A 78 -1.68 4.45 -11.71
N ALA A 79 -0.46 4.04 -11.37
CA ALA A 79 0.22 2.95 -12.05
C ALA A 79 -0.54 1.62 -11.91
N ILE A 80 -1.08 1.32 -10.72
CA ILE A 80 -1.93 0.14 -10.48
C ILE A 80 -3.17 0.20 -11.38
N ALA A 81 -3.91 1.31 -11.32
CA ALA A 81 -5.11 1.52 -12.12
C ALA A 81 -4.84 1.33 -13.63
N ALA A 82 -3.73 1.87 -14.12
CA ALA A 82 -3.37 1.82 -15.54
C ALA A 82 -2.93 0.43 -16.02
N THR A 83 -2.28 -0.37 -15.17
CA THR A 83 -1.53 -1.55 -15.62
C THR A 83 -2.07 -2.89 -15.12
N MET A 84 -2.92 -2.90 -14.10
CA MET A 84 -3.36 -4.12 -13.40
C MET A 84 -4.90 -4.36 -13.39
N PRO A 85 -5.60 -4.29 -14.53
CA PRO A 85 -7.07 -4.40 -14.57
C PRO A 85 -7.63 -5.78 -14.15
N GLY A 86 -6.77 -6.78 -13.98
CA GLY A 86 -7.12 -8.14 -13.55
C GLY A 86 -7.10 -8.37 -12.04
N LEU A 87 -6.72 -7.37 -11.23
CA LEU A 87 -6.67 -7.51 -9.78
C LEU A 87 -8.04 -7.84 -9.18
N LYS A 88 -8.00 -8.72 -8.18
CA LYS A 88 -9.15 -9.10 -7.35
C LYS A 88 -8.99 -8.66 -5.90
N HIS A 89 -7.75 -8.60 -5.42
CA HIS A 89 -7.44 -8.21 -4.05
C HIS A 89 -6.29 -7.21 -4.07
N LEU A 90 -6.52 -6.05 -3.47
CA LEU A 90 -5.52 -4.99 -3.37
C LEU A 90 -5.46 -4.47 -1.94
N GLU A 91 -4.26 -4.38 -1.38
CA GLU A 91 -3.99 -3.72 -0.12
C GLU A 91 -3.07 -2.53 -0.37
N LEU A 92 -3.54 -1.33 0.00
CA LEU A 92 -2.84 -0.05 -0.10
C LEU A 92 -2.88 0.68 1.25
N GLY A 93 -2.74 -0.07 2.35
CA GLY A 93 -2.82 0.48 3.69
C GLY A 93 -1.77 1.56 3.95
N SER A 94 -2.18 2.58 4.70
CA SER A 94 -1.38 3.72 5.17
C SER A 94 -0.71 4.52 4.05
N HIS A 95 -1.28 4.52 2.85
CA HIS A 95 -0.86 5.41 1.77
C HIS A 95 -1.56 6.76 1.89
N ASN A 96 -0.83 7.85 1.68
CA ASN A 96 -1.40 9.18 1.52
C ASN A 96 -1.98 9.35 0.10
N ILE A 97 -3.16 8.78 -0.15
CA ILE A 97 -3.85 8.81 -1.46
C ILE A 97 -5.23 9.45 -1.34
N SER A 98 -5.62 10.23 -2.35
CA SER A 98 -6.95 10.84 -2.39
C SER A 98 -8.08 9.85 -2.65
N THR A 99 -9.30 10.29 -2.35
CA THR A 99 -10.52 9.56 -2.73
C THR A 99 -10.63 9.37 -4.24
N GLU A 100 -10.09 10.31 -5.03
CA GLU A 100 -10.10 10.23 -6.49
C GLU A 100 -9.23 9.07 -6.99
N CYS A 101 -8.02 8.91 -6.45
CA CYS A 101 -7.15 7.76 -6.74
C CYS A 101 -7.85 6.43 -6.43
N VAL A 102 -8.51 6.32 -5.27
CA VAL A 102 -9.28 5.13 -4.90
C VAL A 102 -10.38 4.85 -5.92
N LEU A 103 -11.14 5.87 -6.32
CA LEU A 103 -12.20 5.72 -7.33
C LEU A 103 -11.64 5.33 -8.70
N ASN A 104 -10.48 5.85 -9.09
CA ASN A 104 -9.80 5.49 -10.32
C ASN A 104 -9.38 4.01 -10.34
N ILE A 105 -8.83 3.50 -9.22
CA ILE A 105 -8.52 2.08 -9.05
C ILE A 105 -9.78 1.22 -9.20
N ILE A 106 -10.87 1.57 -8.49
CA ILE A 106 -12.13 0.82 -8.54
C ILE A 106 -12.70 0.81 -9.97
N PHE A 107 -12.61 1.93 -10.69
CA PHE A 107 -13.07 2.03 -12.07
C PHE A 107 -12.22 1.19 -13.03
N SER A 108 -10.90 1.19 -12.84
CA SER A 108 -9.95 0.54 -13.75
C SER A 108 -9.76 -0.96 -13.48
N CYS A 109 -10.12 -1.43 -12.28
CA CYS A 109 -10.03 -2.83 -11.86
C CYS A 109 -11.45 -3.43 -11.69
N PRO A 110 -12.16 -3.80 -12.76
CA PRO A 110 -13.56 -4.24 -12.69
C PRO A 110 -13.75 -5.60 -12.00
N GLN A 111 -12.67 -6.35 -11.78
CA GLN A 111 -12.69 -7.64 -11.08
C GLN A 111 -12.34 -7.52 -9.59
N LEU A 112 -12.14 -6.30 -9.09
CA LEU A 112 -11.76 -6.09 -7.70
C LEU A 112 -12.89 -6.57 -6.77
N GLU A 113 -12.54 -7.50 -5.88
CA GLU A 113 -13.43 -8.10 -4.88
C GLU A 113 -13.08 -7.58 -3.47
N HIS A 114 -11.82 -7.21 -3.26
CA HIS A 114 -11.31 -6.67 -2.00
C HIS A 114 -10.36 -5.50 -2.20
N LEU A 115 -10.58 -4.43 -1.42
CA LEU A 115 -9.72 -3.26 -1.36
C LEU A 115 -9.50 -2.87 0.11
N ASP A 116 -8.27 -2.97 0.57
CA ASP A 116 -7.85 -2.48 1.88
C ASP A 116 -7.12 -1.14 1.72
N ILE A 117 -7.65 -0.10 2.35
CA ILE A 117 -7.11 1.26 2.42
C ILE A 117 -7.07 1.76 3.89
N ASN A 118 -6.94 0.86 4.86
CA ASN A 118 -6.79 1.22 6.27
C ASN A 118 -5.62 2.18 6.48
N GLY A 119 -5.74 3.19 7.34
CA GLY A 119 -4.69 4.20 7.54
C GLY A 119 -4.52 5.22 6.40
N CYS A 120 -5.31 5.15 5.32
CA CYS A 120 -5.31 6.18 4.27
C CYS A 120 -6.18 7.37 4.70
N PHE A 121 -5.64 8.24 5.55
CA PHE A 121 -6.40 9.31 6.24
C PHE A 121 -6.97 10.40 5.33
N THR A 122 -6.49 10.51 4.09
CA THR A 122 -6.94 11.47 3.07
C THR A 122 -8.12 10.95 2.23
N VAL A 123 -8.51 9.69 2.39
CA VAL A 123 -9.70 9.12 1.73
C VAL A 123 -10.96 9.51 2.51
N ASN A 124 -12.06 9.77 1.79
CA ASN A 124 -13.36 10.09 2.35
C ASN A 124 -13.80 9.00 3.34
N ARG A 125 -14.05 9.41 4.59
CA ARG A 125 -14.47 8.54 5.69
C ARG A 125 -15.94 8.15 5.65
N ASP A 126 -16.74 8.71 4.73
CA ASP A 126 -18.10 8.26 4.49
C ASP A 126 -18.11 6.92 3.73
N PHE A 127 -17.81 5.84 4.45
CA PHE A 127 -17.85 4.48 3.90
C PHE A 127 -19.25 4.04 3.47
N LYS A 128 -20.32 4.78 3.82
CA LYS A 128 -21.65 4.49 3.29
C LYS A 128 -21.69 4.76 1.79
N PHE A 129 -21.05 5.83 1.32
CA PHE A 129 -20.92 6.12 -0.12
C PHE A 129 -20.32 4.93 -0.89
N PHE A 130 -19.22 4.38 -0.39
CA PHE A 130 -18.57 3.22 -1.01
C PHE A 130 -19.46 1.97 -1.01
N LYS A 131 -20.15 1.70 0.10
CA LYS A 131 -21.06 0.55 0.22
C LYS A 131 -22.27 0.66 -0.71
N GLU A 132 -22.85 1.86 -0.85
CA GLU A 132 -24.00 2.10 -1.73
C GLU A 132 -23.63 2.02 -3.21
N LYS A 133 -22.49 2.59 -3.59
CA LYS A 133 -22.05 2.64 -4.99
C LYS A 133 -21.40 1.35 -5.47
N TYR A 134 -20.72 0.63 -4.58
CA TYR A 134 -19.96 -0.59 -4.89
C TYR A 134 -20.32 -1.76 -3.96
N PRO A 135 -21.60 -2.21 -3.95
CA PRO A 135 -22.11 -3.15 -2.93
C PRO A 135 -21.48 -4.55 -2.97
N LYS A 136 -20.77 -4.91 -4.05
CA LYS A 136 -20.08 -6.20 -4.20
C LYS A 136 -18.60 -6.14 -3.81
N LEU A 137 -18.04 -4.94 -3.68
CA LEU A 137 -16.63 -4.73 -3.36
C LEU A 137 -16.48 -4.64 -1.84
N LYS A 138 -15.65 -5.51 -1.26
CA LYS A 138 -15.31 -5.43 0.16
C LYS A 138 -14.22 -4.37 0.35
N ILE A 139 -14.63 -3.16 0.74
CA ILE A 139 -13.72 -2.08 1.10
C ILE A 139 -13.50 -2.11 2.61
N VAL A 140 -12.23 -2.18 3.02
CA VAL A 140 -11.77 -1.95 4.39
C VAL A 140 -11.06 -0.61 4.37
N GLY A 141 -11.40 0.30 5.28
CA GLY A 141 -10.73 1.60 5.36
C GLY A 141 -10.64 2.08 6.80
N PRO A 142 -9.95 3.22 7.04
CA PRO A 142 -9.58 3.71 8.37
C PRO A 142 -10.75 3.60 9.35
N ASP A 143 -10.66 2.60 10.23
CA ASP A 143 -11.63 2.34 11.28
C ASP A 143 -11.25 3.23 12.47
N GLU A 144 -11.95 4.36 12.60
CA GLU A 144 -11.71 5.35 13.64
C GLU A 144 -11.63 4.69 15.04
N GLU A 145 -12.44 3.66 15.33
CA GLU A 145 -12.46 3.02 16.66
C GLU A 145 -11.25 2.12 16.95
N LYS A 146 -10.56 1.60 15.92
CA LYS A 146 -9.36 0.78 16.10
C LYS A 146 -8.10 1.63 16.17
N GLU A 147 -8.01 2.65 15.34
CA GLU A 147 -6.83 3.52 15.25
C GLU A 147 -6.62 4.32 16.54
N PHE A 148 -7.68 4.88 17.15
CA PHE A 148 -7.57 5.56 18.44
C PHE A 148 -7.15 4.62 19.58
N LYS A 149 -7.57 3.36 19.56
CA LYS A 149 -7.18 2.36 20.58
C LYS A 149 -5.74 1.88 20.44
N GLU A 150 -5.15 1.95 19.26
CA GLU A 150 -3.72 1.64 19.08
C GLU A 150 -2.85 2.84 19.43
N ILE A 151 -3.26 4.05 19.05
CA ILE A 151 -2.56 5.30 19.40
C ILE A 151 -2.62 5.57 20.92
N GLU A 152 -3.75 5.34 21.59
CA GLU A 152 -3.86 5.48 23.06
C GLU A 152 -3.03 4.45 23.84
N LYS A 153 -2.69 3.31 23.23
CA LYS A 153 -1.80 2.30 23.85
C LYS A 153 -0.33 2.66 23.71
N LEU A 154 -0.01 3.52 22.75
CA LEU A 154 1.34 4.00 22.52
C LEU A 154 1.56 5.22 23.42
N ASN A 155 2.25 5.03 24.55
CA ASN A 155 2.63 6.11 25.47
C ASN A 155 3.70 7.00 24.82
N PHE A 156 3.34 7.83 23.85
CA PHE A 156 4.23 8.84 23.31
C PHE A 156 4.07 10.18 24.05
N THR A 157 5.20 10.72 24.52
CA THR A 157 5.30 12.14 24.79
C THR A 157 5.44 12.81 23.43
N ILE A 158 4.44 13.59 23.00
CA ILE A 158 4.56 14.40 21.79
C ILE A 158 5.67 15.42 22.05
N ILE A 159 6.86 15.18 21.50
CA ILE A 159 7.94 16.17 21.46
C ILE A 159 7.71 17.00 20.19
N ASP A 160 7.73 18.33 20.37
CA ASP A 160 7.42 19.36 19.38
C ASP A 160 7.95 19.08 17.96
N GLN A 161 7.15 19.46 16.96
CA GLN A 161 7.29 19.18 15.52
C GLN A 161 8.56 19.75 14.83
N ASP A 162 9.48 20.38 15.56
CA ASP A 162 10.56 21.20 14.98
C ASP A 162 11.95 20.53 14.94
N LEU A 163 12.08 19.24 15.23
CA LEU A 163 13.39 18.56 15.36
C LEU A 163 13.52 17.22 14.62
N TYR A 164 12.90 17.06 13.44
CA TYR A 164 13.10 15.85 12.64
C TYR A 164 14.40 15.93 11.84
N ASP A 165 15.45 15.29 12.36
CA ASP A 165 16.56 14.75 11.55
C ASP A 165 16.26 13.27 11.25
N ASP A 166 16.56 12.84 10.04
CA ASP A 166 16.15 11.54 9.47
C ASP A 166 16.64 10.36 10.32
N ASP A 167 17.80 10.49 10.97
CA ASP A 167 18.39 9.46 11.84
C ASP A 167 17.59 9.23 13.13
N PHE A 168 17.03 10.29 13.72
CA PHE A 168 16.21 10.17 14.93
C PHE A 168 14.89 9.47 14.61
N PHE A 169 14.33 9.79 13.45
CA PHE A 169 13.10 9.21 12.94
C PHE A 169 13.24 7.71 12.63
N GLU A 170 14.33 7.30 11.95
CA GLU A 170 14.61 5.88 11.72
C GLU A 170 14.74 5.10 13.03
N SER A 171 15.39 5.67 14.06
CA SER A 171 15.53 4.99 15.36
C SER A 171 14.20 4.81 16.08
N MET A 172 13.31 5.81 16.02
CA MET A 172 11.98 5.74 16.60
C MET A 172 11.12 4.69 15.88
N MET A 173 11.26 4.57 14.56
CA MET A 173 10.54 3.58 13.75
C MET A 173 11.04 2.16 13.98
N GLU A 174 12.34 1.94 14.19
CA GLU A 174 12.89 0.63 14.59
C GLU A 174 12.38 0.21 15.98
N GLU A 175 12.25 1.16 16.90
CA GLU A 175 11.73 0.91 18.25
C GLU A 175 10.24 0.53 18.22
N ILE A 176 9.43 1.25 17.45
CA ILE A 176 8.01 0.93 17.22
C ILE A 176 7.84 -0.43 16.54
N ALA A 177 8.65 -0.72 15.51
CA ALA A 177 8.59 -2.00 14.80
C ALA A 177 8.97 -3.18 15.70
N MET A 178 9.96 -3.03 16.59
CA MET A 178 10.32 -4.05 17.58
C MET A 178 9.25 -4.29 18.63
N GLU A 179 8.50 -3.25 19.01
CA GLU A 179 7.47 -3.35 20.04
C GLU A 179 6.18 -3.99 19.50
N LEU A 180 5.85 -3.74 18.22
CA LEU A 180 4.75 -4.39 17.52
C LEU A 180 5.05 -5.84 17.10
N ALA A 181 6.32 -6.25 17.06
CA ALA A 181 6.76 -7.59 16.69
C ALA A 181 6.89 -8.59 17.89
N LYS A 182 6.54 -8.16 19.11
CA LYS A 182 6.49 -9.02 20.32
C LYS A 182 5.10 -9.56 20.57
#